data_AF-A0A957M8Z5-F1
#
_entry.id   AF-A0A957M8Z5-F1
#
_cell.length_a   1.000
_cell.length_b   1.000
_cell.length_c   1.000
_cell.angle_alpha   90.00
_cell.angle_beta   90.00
_cell.angle_gamma   90.00
#
_symmetry.space_group_name_H-M   'P 1'
#
loop_
_entity.id
_entity.type
_entity.pdbx_description
1 polymer ?
#
loop_
_entity_poly.entity_id
_entity_poly.type
_entity_poly.pdbx_seq_one_letter_code
_entity_poly.pdbx_strand_id
1 'polypeptide(L)' 'HRAYAAMSRRVMAILHEVTPLVEQISIDEAFLDVTDRAEKAVDLARRLQASIRRELDLPCSL' A
#
# COMPACT_ATOMS: atom_id res chain seq x y z
N HIS A 1 9.48 16.55 -8.43
CA HIS A 1 8.42 15.77 -9.11
C HIS A 1 8.79 14.32 -9.41
N ARG A 2 9.92 14.00 -10.08
CA ARG A 2 10.26 12.59 -10.41
C ARG A 2 10.49 11.66 -9.22
N ALA A 3 11.12 12.15 -8.14
CA ALA A 3 11.39 11.35 -6.94
C ALA A 3 10.11 10.89 -6.22
N TYR A 4 9.13 11.78 -6.11
CA TYR A 4 7.83 11.48 -5.49
C TYR A 4 7.05 10.45 -6.31
N ALA A 5 7.01 10.59 -7.64
CA ALA A 5 6.41 9.58 -8.52
C ALA A 5 7.14 8.23 -8.48
N ALA A 6 8.47 8.22 -8.31
CA ALA A 6 9.22 6.99 -8.14
C ALA A 6 8.88 6.28 -6.82
N MET A 7 8.68 7.05 -5.75
CA MET A 7 8.32 6.51 -4.46
C MET A 7 6.88 5.98 -4.44
N SER A 8 5.94 6.73 -5.01
CA SER A 8 4.57 6.28 -5.24
C SER A 8 4.50 4.92 -5.96
N ARG A 9 5.27 4.75 -7.05
CA ARG A 9 5.33 3.44 -7.74
C ARG A 9 5.80 2.29 -6.85
N ARG A 10 6.73 2.55 -5.92
CA ARG A 10 7.17 1.53 -4.96
C ARG A 10 6.08 1.20 -3.95
N VAL A 11 5.33 2.19 -3.47
CA VAL A 11 4.16 1.97 -2.60
C VAL A 11 3.11 1.13 -3.34
N MET A 12 2.73 1.52 -4.56
CA MET A 12 1.73 0.79 -5.34
C MET A 12 2.17 -0.66 -5.62
N ALA A 13 3.46 -0.90 -5.87
CA ALA A 13 3.99 -2.26 -5.99
C ALA A 13 3.74 -3.11 -4.73
N ILE A 14 4.01 -2.56 -3.53
CA ILE A 14 3.73 -3.24 -2.25
C ILE A 14 2.22 -3.51 -2.08
N LEU A 15 1.36 -2.56 -2.47
CA LEU A 15 -0.10 -2.76 -2.42
C LEU A 15 -0.55 -3.88 -3.35
N HIS A 16 0.02 -3.97 -4.55
CA HIS A 16 -0.26 -5.04 -5.52
C HIS A 16 0.25 -6.43 -5.08
N GLU A 17 1.25 -6.50 -4.20
CA GLU A 17 1.65 -7.77 -3.58
C GLU A 17 0.61 -8.29 -2.59
N VAL A 18 -0.21 -7.41 -2.01
CA VAL A 18 -1.31 -7.80 -1.12
C VAL A 18 -2.52 -8.28 -1.91
N THR A 19 -2.92 -7.58 -2.96
CA THR A 19 -4.07 -7.97 -3.77
C THR A 19 -3.89 -7.46 -5.19
N PRO A 20 -4.31 -8.21 -6.22
CA PRO A 20 -4.39 -7.66 -7.58
C PRO A 20 -5.51 -6.61 -7.71
N LEU A 21 -6.50 -6.62 -6.80
CA LEU A 21 -7.65 -5.72 -6.80
C LEU A 21 -7.31 -4.38 -6.12
N VAL A 22 -6.43 -3.61 -6.78
CA VAL A 22 -6.04 -2.26 -6.35
C VAL A 22 -6.60 -1.25 -7.34
N GLU A 23 -7.26 -0.23 -6.82
CA GLU A 23 -7.73 0.93 -7.59
C GLU A 23 -6.97 2.18 -7.13
N GLN A 24 -6.10 2.72 -7.99
CA GLN A 24 -5.33 3.92 -7.69
C GLN A 24 -6.15 5.18 -8.01
N ILE A 25 -6.40 6.02 -7.00
CA ILE A 25 -7.17 7.28 -7.12
C ILE A 25 -6.24 8.46 -7.37
N SER A 26 -5.09 8.46 -6.70
CA SER A 26 -4.07 9.50 -6.82
C SER A 26 -2.67 8.89 -6.76
N ILE A 27 -1.65 9.74 -6.82
CA ILE A 27 -0.25 9.31 -6.66
C ILE A 27 0.04 8.66 -5.30
N ASP A 28 -0.71 8.98 -4.24
CA ASP A 28 -0.52 8.45 -2.89
C ASP A 28 -1.79 7.81 -2.28
N GLU A 29 -2.90 7.78 -3.02
CA GLU A 29 -4.17 7.19 -2.58
C GLU A 29 -4.59 6.03 -3.49
N ALA A 30 -4.98 4.91 -2.87
CA ALA A 30 -5.53 3.75 -3.55
C ALA A 30 -6.51 2.98 -2.64
N PHE A 31 -7.52 2.36 -3.25
CA PHE A 31 -8.38 1.38 -2.59
C PHE A 31 -7.88 -0.04 -2.87
N LEU A 32 -8.03 -0.90 -1.86
CA LEU A 32 -7.66 -2.31 -1.93
C LEU A 32 -8.87 -3.16 -1.56
N ASP A 33 -9.23 -4.12 -2.41
CA ASP A 33 -10.17 -5.16 -2.03
C ASP A 33 -9.42 -6.34 -1.38
N VAL A 34 -9.77 -6.59 -0.12
CA VAL A 34 -9.17 -7.62 0.73
C VAL A 34 -10.22 -8.60 1.27
N THR A 35 -11.42 -8.60 0.68
CA THR A 35 -12.58 -9.38 1.14
C THR A 35 -12.28 -10.88 1.23
N ASP A 36 -11.51 -11.40 0.28
CA ASP A 36 -11.18 -12.84 0.20
C ASP A 36 -9.99 -13.26 1.10
N ARG A 37 -9.47 -12.37 1.94
CA ARG A 37 -8.34 -12.70 2.83
C ARG A 37 -8.83 -13.26 4.16
N ALA A 38 -8.17 -14.31 4.63
CA ALA A 38 -8.45 -14.92 5.94
C ALA A 38 -7.99 -14.06 7.12
N GLU A 39 -7.08 -13.11 6.91
CA GLU A 39 -6.58 -12.18 7.94
C GLU A 39 -7.55 -11.00 8.12
N LYS A 40 -7.63 -10.45 9.35
CA LYS A 40 -8.44 -9.25 9.60
C LYS A 40 -7.83 -8.05 8.89
N ALA A 41 -8.67 -7.20 8.28
CA ALA A 41 -8.24 -5.99 7.57
C ALA A 41 -7.32 -5.09 8.42
N VAL A 42 -7.59 -4.95 9.72
CA VAL A 42 -6.75 -4.14 10.63
C VAL A 42 -5.34 -4.71 10.79
N ASP A 43 -5.20 -6.04 10.85
CA ASP A 43 -3.89 -6.68 11.00
C ASP A 43 -3.09 -6.57 9.70
N LEU A 44 -3.78 -6.70 8.56
CA LEU A 44 -3.21 -6.44 7.24
C LEU A 44 -2.74 -4.98 7.09
N ALA A 45 -3.57 -4.01 7.48
CA ALA A 45 -3.24 -2.58 7.43
C ALA A 45 -1.99 -2.26 8.26
N ARG A 46 -1.91 -2.78 9.49
CA ARG A 46 -0.72 -2.61 10.35
C ARG A 46 0.54 -3.22 9.73
N ARG A 47 0.41 -4.41 9.14
CA ARG A 47 1.53 -5.09 8.46
C ARG A 47 2.00 -4.30 7.24
N LEU A 48 1.08 -3.77 6.45
CA LEU A 48 1.38 -2.91 5.30
C LEU A 48 2.08 -1.62 5.73
N GLN A 49 1.55 -0.91 6.73
CA GLN A 49 2.19 0.29 7.29
C GLN A 49 3.61 0.01 7.75
N ALA A 50 3.83 -1.11 8.45
CA ALA A 50 5.16 -1.52 8.89
C ALA A 50 6.10 -1.84 7.72
N SER A 51 5.62 -2.51 6.66
CA SER A 51 6.42 -2.81 5.46
C SER A 51 6.82 -1.54 4.72
N ILE A 52 5.86 -0.66 4.46
CA ILE A 52 6.09 0.63 3.78
C ILE A 52 7.07 1.46 4.59
N ARG A 53 6.90 1.54 5.92
CA ARG A 53 7.83 2.28 6.77
C ARG A 53 9.23 1.68 6.75
N ARG A 54 9.36 0.36 6.80
CA ARG A 54 10.66 -0.32 6.80
C ARG A 54 11.40 -0.18 5.46
N GLU A 55 10.69 -0.27 4.35
CA GLU A 55 11.30 -0.37 3.02
C GLU A 55 11.50 0.97 2.33
N LEU A 56 10.66 1.96 2.66
CA LEU A 56 10.62 3.26 2.00
C LEU A 56 10.90 4.43 2.96
N ASP A 57 10.96 4.18 4.28
CA ASP A 57 11.03 5.19 5.35
C ASP A 57 9.97 6.29 5.20
N LEU A 58 8.79 5.90 4.72
CA LEU A 58 7.65 6.80 4.57
C LEU A 58 6.58 6.56 5.65
N PRO A 59 5.94 7.62 6.16
CA PRO A 59 4.69 7.48 6.89
C PRO A 59 3.56 7.12 5.91
N CYS A 60 2.66 6.22 6.33
CA CYS A 60 1.50 5.80 5.56
C CYS A 60 0.32 5.58 6.51
N SER A 61 -0.88 5.97 6.07
CA SER A 61 -2.14 5.80 6.80
C SER A 61 -3.03 4.84 6.03
N LEU A 62 -3.58 3.84 6.73
CA LEU A 62 -4.47 2.80 6.21
C LEU A 62 -5.64 2.59 7.19
#